data_AF-A0A1W6MT17-F1
#
_entry.id   AF-A0A1W6MT17-F1
#
_cell.length_a   1.000
_cell.length_b   1.000
_cell.length_c   1.000
_cell.angle_alpha   90.00
_cell.angle_beta   90.00
_cell.angle_gamma   90.00
#
_symmetry.space_group_name_H-M   'P 1'
#
loop_
_entity.id
_entity.type
_entity.pdbx_description
1 polymer ?
#
loop_
_entity_poly.entity_id
_entity_poly.type
_entity_poly.pdbx_seq_one_letter_code
_entity_poly.pdbx_strand_id
1 'polypeptide(L)'
;MSNHEPVRSYRAIAASSNRTFGFAFACFFLIVTVWPWLRHGQPLRLWAMAPSAAFLGLSLFAEQYLAPLNRLWFQLGLKLHAVVSPVIMGLLFFCAVTPTGLLMRAFGNDILMLRRNEDRTYWIERSPAGPAEGSMKNQF
;
A
#
# COMPACT_ATOMS: atom_id res chain seq x y z
N MET A 1 -9.65 -36.66 9.04
CA MET A 1 -9.26 -35.35 9.61
C MET A 1 -9.27 -34.33 8.49
N SER A 2 -10.33 -33.53 8.42
CA SER A 2 -10.52 -32.47 7.41
C SER A 2 -9.87 -31.20 7.94
N ASN A 3 -8.91 -30.64 7.19
CA ASN A 3 -8.35 -29.33 7.50
C ASN A 3 -9.40 -28.27 7.11
N HIS A 4 -9.96 -27.55 8.08
CA HIS A 4 -10.98 -26.51 7.87
C HIS A 4 -10.43 -25.16 7.41
N GLU A 5 -9.11 -25.06 7.19
CA GLU A 5 -8.45 -23.82 6.78
C GLU A 5 -8.13 -23.83 5.27
N PRO A 6 -8.72 -22.94 4.46
CA PRO A 6 -8.20 -22.66 3.13
C PRO A 6 -6.93 -21.79 3.28
N VAL A 7 -5.78 -22.43 3.50
CA VAL A 7 -4.48 -21.74 3.51
C VAL A 7 -4.19 -21.24 2.10
N ARG A 8 -4.19 -19.90 1.95
CA ARG A 8 -3.94 -19.09 0.74
C ARG A 8 -5.11 -18.93 -0.24
N SER A 9 -5.92 -17.89 -0.02
CA SER A 9 -6.54 -17.19 -1.14
C SER A 9 -5.46 -16.43 -1.91
N TYR A 10 -4.80 -17.07 -2.88
CA TYR A 10 -3.96 -16.36 -3.85
C TYR A 10 -4.87 -15.50 -4.72
N ARG A 11 -5.16 -14.28 -4.28
CA ARG A 11 -5.94 -13.33 -5.06
C ARG A 11 -5.02 -12.81 -6.16
N ALA A 12 -5.20 -13.33 -7.37
CA ALA A 12 -4.52 -12.80 -8.54
C ALA A 12 -4.80 -11.29 -8.63
N ILE A 13 -3.73 -10.49 -8.69
CA ILE A 13 -3.85 -9.04 -8.83
C ILE A 13 -4.31 -8.79 -10.26
N ALA A 14 -5.60 -8.53 -10.43
CA ALA A 14 -6.18 -8.22 -11.72
C ALA A 14 -5.66 -6.85 -12.20
N ALA A 15 -5.26 -6.78 -13.46
CA ALA A 15 -4.96 -5.49 -14.08
C ALA A 15 -6.23 -4.62 -14.11
N SER A 16 -6.05 -3.30 -14.06
CA SER A 16 -7.16 -2.35 -14.19
C SER A 16 -7.88 -2.54 -15.53
N SER A 17 -9.17 -2.21 -15.58
CA SER A 17 -9.93 -2.22 -16.84
C SER A 17 -9.36 -1.20 -17.84
N ASN A 18 -9.34 -1.55 -19.12
CA ASN A 18 -8.81 -0.69 -20.19
C ASN A 18 -9.55 0.65 -20.27
N ARG A 19 -10.87 0.67 -20.06
CA ARG A 19 -11.68 1.89 -19.91
C ARG A 19 -11.20 2.77 -18.77
N THR A 20 -11.00 2.20 -17.59
CA THR A 20 -10.57 2.97 -16.40
C THR A 20 -9.19 3.57 -16.62
N PHE A 21 -8.28 2.82 -17.25
CA PHE A 21 -6.98 3.34 -17.67
C PHE A 21 -7.13 4.52 -18.65
N GLY A 22 -7.95 4.37 -19.69
CA GLY A 22 -8.23 5.44 -20.66
C GLY A 22 -8.80 6.71 -20.02
N PHE A 23 -9.77 6.57 -19.12
CA PHE A 23 -10.34 7.70 -18.38
C PHE A 23 -9.33 8.39 -17.46
N ALA A 24 -8.49 7.64 -16.75
CA ALA A 24 -7.47 8.21 -15.89
C ALA A 24 -6.51 9.11 -16.69
N PHE A 25 -6.05 8.65 -17.86
CA PHE A 25 -5.18 9.44 -18.74
C PHE A 25 -5.91 10.61 -19.39
N ALA A 26 -7.17 10.43 -19.82
CA ALA A 26 -7.99 11.52 -20.34
C ALA A 26 -8.15 12.66 -19.31
N CYS A 27 -8.48 12.31 -18.06
CA CYS A 27 -8.57 13.25 -16.94
C CYS A 27 -7.23 13.92 -16.63
N PHE A 28 -6.14 13.15 -16.60
CA PHE A 28 -4.79 13.69 -16.39
C PHE A 28 -4.44 14.76 -17.43
N PHE A 29 -4.60 14.45 -18.73
CA PHE A 29 -4.31 15.41 -19.79
C PHE A 29 -5.28 16.61 -19.76
N LEU A 30 -6.54 16.39 -19.41
CA LEU A 30 -7.52 17.47 -19.26
C LEU A 30 -7.11 18.44 -18.14
N ILE A 31 -6.65 17.93 -17.00
CA ILE A 31 -6.09 18.77 -15.92
C ILE A 31 -4.88 19.56 -16.46
N VAL A 32 -3.97 18.92 -17.18
CA VAL A 32 -2.80 19.60 -17.77
C VAL A 32 -3.21 20.68 -18.78
N THR A 33 -4.28 20.47 -19.54
CA THR A 33 -4.84 21.46 -20.47
C THR A 33 -5.37 22.70 -19.75
N VAL A 34 -6.11 22.51 -18.65
CA VAL A 34 -6.83 23.57 -17.94
C VAL A 34 -5.98 24.23 -16.83
N TRP A 35 -4.94 23.56 -16.33
CA TRP A 35 -4.08 24.05 -15.24
C TRP A 35 -3.48 25.45 -15.47
N PRO A 36 -2.91 25.77 -16.65
CA PRO A 36 -2.31 27.09 -16.89
C PRO A 36 -3.35 28.21 -16.95
N TRP A 37 -4.55 27.88 -17.42
CA TRP A 37 -5.67 28.80 -17.48
C TRP A 37 -6.17 29.16 -16.08
N LEU A 38 -6.35 28.17 -15.21
CA LEU A 38 -6.76 28.36 -13.81
C LEU A 38 -5.75 29.14 -12.96
N ARG A 39 -4.44 28.96 -13.20
CA ARG A 39 -3.38 29.55 -12.37
C ARG A 39 -2.87 30.89 -12.85
N HIS A 40 -2.78 31.09 -14.17
CA HIS A 40 -2.05 32.21 -14.75
C HIS A 40 -2.83 32.97 -15.83
N GLY A 41 -4.10 32.61 -16.08
CA GLY A 41 -4.88 33.20 -17.17
C GLY A 41 -4.29 32.95 -18.56
N GLN A 42 -3.35 32.00 -18.67
CA GLN A 42 -2.68 31.67 -19.93
C GLN A 42 -3.60 30.85 -20.84
N PRO A 43 -3.37 30.87 -22.18
CA PRO A 43 -4.15 30.07 -23.11
C PRO A 43 -4.07 28.59 -22.76
N LEU A 44 -5.16 27.87 -23.03
CA LEU A 44 -5.24 26.42 -22.86
C LEU A 44 -4.07 25.77 -23.61
N ARG A 45 -3.47 24.74 -23.01
CA ARG A 45 -2.44 23.95 -23.69
C ARG A 45 -3.11 23.06 -24.73
N LEU A 46 -3.32 23.61 -25.92
CA LEU A 46 -3.98 22.93 -27.04
C LEU A 46 -3.26 21.63 -27.43
N TRP A 47 -1.93 21.55 -27.27
CA TRP A 47 -1.21 20.29 -27.47
C TRP A 47 -1.71 19.19 -26.54
N ALA A 48 -2.01 19.48 -25.26
CA ALA A 48 -2.51 18.49 -24.31
C ALA A 48 -4.00 18.14 -24.52
N MET A 49 -4.73 18.97 -25.27
CA MET A 49 -6.15 18.74 -25.56
C MET A 49 -6.35 17.59 -26.57
N ALA A 50 -5.49 17.50 -27.59
CA ALA A 50 -5.52 16.41 -28.57
C ALA A 50 -5.38 15.00 -27.94
N PRO A 51 -4.37 14.71 -27.08
CA PRO A 51 -4.27 13.42 -26.42
C PRO A 51 -5.41 13.19 -25.42
N SER A 52 -5.89 14.22 -24.71
CA SER A 52 -7.05 14.08 -23.82
C SER A 52 -8.30 13.57 -24.58
N ALA A 53 -8.63 14.20 -25.71
CA ALA A 53 -9.74 13.79 -26.56
C ALA A 53 -9.51 12.40 -27.17
N ALA A 54 -8.29 12.09 -27.61
CA ALA A 54 -7.94 10.78 -28.15
C ALA A 54 -8.12 9.66 -27.10
N PHE A 55 -7.60 9.84 -25.89
CA PHE A 55 -7.75 8.86 -24.80
C PHE A 55 -9.21 8.70 -24.38
N LEU A 56 -10.00 9.79 -24.33
CA LEU A 56 -11.42 9.75 -24.01
C LEU A 56 -12.22 9.00 -25.10
N GLY A 57 -11.98 9.32 -26.38
CA GLY A 57 -12.61 8.63 -27.50
C GLY A 57 -12.24 7.16 -27.57
N LEU A 58 -10.95 6.83 -27.42
CA LEU A 58 -10.49 5.43 -27.38
C LEU A 58 -11.09 4.68 -26.19
N SER A 59 -11.22 5.30 -25.02
CA SER A 59 -11.84 4.68 -23.84
C SER A 59 -13.31 4.31 -24.09
N LEU A 60 -14.07 5.17 -24.79
CA LEU A 60 -15.50 4.97 -25.04
C LEU A 60 -15.78 4.00 -26.19
N PHE A 61 -15.04 4.14 -27.30
CA PHE A 61 -15.39 3.45 -28.55
C PHE A 61 -14.47 2.28 -28.89
N ALA A 62 -13.22 2.27 -28.42
CA ALA A 62 -12.21 1.32 -28.89
C ALA A 62 -11.16 0.96 -27.82
N GLU A 63 -11.63 0.53 -26.64
CA GLU A 63 -10.77 0.24 -25.48
C GLU A 63 -9.74 -0.86 -25.73
N GLN A 64 -9.97 -1.72 -26.73
CA GLN A 64 -9.06 -2.80 -27.13
C GLN A 64 -7.68 -2.29 -27.56
N TYR A 65 -7.59 -1.09 -28.15
CA TYR A 65 -6.30 -0.50 -28.53
C TYR A 65 -5.51 0.01 -27.32
N LEU A 66 -6.18 0.31 -26.20
CA LEU A 66 -5.55 0.69 -24.94
C LEU A 66 -5.05 -0.53 -24.16
N ALA A 67 -5.45 -1.76 -24.52
CA ALA A 67 -5.07 -2.98 -23.83
C ALA A 67 -3.55 -3.23 -23.74
N PRO A 68 -2.75 -3.15 -24.83
CA PRO A 68 -1.30 -3.35 -24.74
C PRO A 68 -0.63 -2.27 -23.89
N LEU A 69 -1.10 -1.02 -23.99
CA LEU A 69 -0.57 0.10 -23.23
C LEU A 69 -0.88 -0.03 -21.73
N ASN A 70 -2.12 -0.40 -21.39
CA ASN A 70 -2.54 -0.66 -20.02
C ASN A 70 -1.74 -1.81 -19.40
N ARG A 71 -1.48 -2.89 -20.15
CA ARG A 71 -0.65 -4.01 -19.68
C ARG A 71 0.79 -3.58 -19.41
N LEU A 72 1.39 -2.79 -20.30
CA LEU A 72 2.74 -2.26 -20.11
C LEU A 72 2.80 -1.33 -18.90
N TRP A 73 1.83 -0.42 -18.77
CA TRP A 73 1.70 0.46 -17.62
C TRP A 73 1.57 -0.30 -16.31
N PHE A 74 0.74 -1.35 -16.29
CA PHE A 74 0.56 -2.20 -15.13
C PHE A 74 1.87 -2.92 -14.74
N GLN A 75 2.61 -3.47 -15.71
CA GLN A 75 3.91 -4.10 -15.44
C GLN A 75 4.94 -3.10 -14.90
N LEU A 76 4.97 -1.88 -15.43
CA LEU A 76 5.80 -0.81 -14.90
C LEU A 76 5.41 -0.46 -13.47
N GLY A 77 4.11 -0.36 -13.18
CA GLY A 77 3.57 -0.14 -11.85
C GLY A 77 4.00 -1.21 -10.85
N LEU A 78 3.98 -2.50 -11.25
CA LEU A 78 4.45 -3.60 -10.40
C LEU A 78 5.95 -3.50 -10.10
N LYS A 79 6.78 -3.20 -11.10
CA LYS A 79 8.23 -3.01 -10.90
C LYS A 79 8.53 -1.81 -10.01
N LEU A 80 7.81 -0.71 -10.21
CA LEU A 80 7.92 0.48 -9.37
C LEU A 80 7.51 0.18 -7.94
N HIS A 81 6.38 -0.52 -7.74
CA HIS A 81 5.92 -0.94 -6.42
C HIS A 81 6.94 -1.81 -5.70
N ALA A 82 7.64 -2.71 -6.41
CA ALA A 82 8.70 -3.53 -5.83
C ALA A 82 9.86 -2.71 -5.23
N VAL A 83 10.10 -1.49 -5.73
CA VAL A 83 11.11 -0.56 -5.18
C VAL A 83 10.49 0.37 -4.13
N VAL A 84 9.31 0.93 -4.42
CA VAL A 84 8.62 1.89 -3.55
C VAL A 84 8.20 1.24 -2.24
N SER A 85 7.74 -0.02 -2.25
CA SER A 85 7.30 -0.70 -1.03
C SER A 85 8.43 -0.83 0.00
N PRO A 86 9.62 -1.37 -0.32
CA PRO A 86 10.76 -1.35 0.60
C PRO A 86 11.19 0.05 1.04
N VAL A 87 11.17 1.04 0.14
CA VAL A 87 11.55 2.42 0.48
C VAL A 87 10.60 3.02 1.51
N ILE A 88 9.28 2.88 1.31
CA ILE A 88 8.27 3.35 2.27
C ILE A 88 8.40 2.59 3.59
N MET A 89 8.59 1.27 3.56
CA MET A 89 8.78 0.49 4.79
C MET A 89 10.05 0.90 5.54
N GLY A 90 11.15 1.16 4.83
CA GLY A 90 12.37 1.71 5.41
C GLY A 90 12.13 3.08 6.02
N LEU A 91 11.44 3.98 5.32
CA LEU A 91 11.10 5.30 5.84
C LEU A 91 10.24 5.21 7.09
N LEU A 92 9.20 4.38 7.10
CA LEU A 92 8.37 4.13 8.29
C LEU A 92 9.21 3.61 9.46
N PHE A 93 10.14 2.67 9.19
CA PHE A 93 11.02 2.14 10.22
C PHE A 93 11.96 3.21 10.79
N PHE A 94 12.62 4.01 9.96
CA PHE A 94 13.58 5.01 10.44
C PHE A 94 12.94 6.29 10.97
N CYS A 95 11.75 6.67 10.48
CA CYS A 95 11.08 7.91 10.90
C CYS A 95 10.03 7.72 11.99
N ALA A 96 9.44 6.53 12.13
CA ALA A 96 8.47 6.24 13.18
C ALA A 96 9.02 5.24 14.18
N VAL A 97 9.34 4.01 13.74
CA VAL A 97 9.67 2.91 14.67
C VAL A 97 10.96 3.17 15.45
N THR A 98 12.04 3.53 14.75
CA THR A 98 13.37 3.80 15.33
C THR A 98 13.31 4.94 16.35
N PRO A 99 12.76 6.14 16.05
CA PRO A 99 12.69 7.20 17.05
C PRO A 99 11.78 6.84 18.21
N THR A 100 10.66 6.14 18.00
CA THR A 100 9.84 5.63 19.11
C THR A 100 10.66 4.70 20.01
N GLY A 101 11.41 3.75 19.45
CA GLY A 101 12.29 2.86 20.23
C GLY A 101 13.40 3.59 20.98
N LEU A 102 14.04 4.58 20.34
CA LEU A 102 15.03 5.44 20.99
C LEU A 102 14.43 6.23 22.15
N LEU A 103 13.22 6.78 21.97
CA LEU A 103 12.51 7.52 23.00
C LEU A 103 12.14 6.61 24.18
N MET A 104 11.65 5.40 23.92
CA MET A 104 11.35 4.41 24.96
C MET A 104 12.60 4.03 25.75
N ARG A 105 13.74 3.84 25.07
CA ARG A 105 15.03 3.57 25.70
C ARG A 105 15.52 4.75 26.55
N ALA A 106 15.32 5.98 26.08
CA ALA A 106 15.64 7.19 26.85
C ALA A 106 14.76 7.33 28.11
N PHE A 107 13.48 6.97 28.03
CA PHE A 107 12.58 6.91 29.19
C PHE A 107 12.76 5.67 30.07
N GLY A 108 13.69 4.76 29.74
CA GLY A 108 13.98 3.56 30.52
C GLY A 108 12.96 2.42 30.38
N ASN A 109 11.98 2.55 29.47
CA ASN A 109 10.94 1.55 29.24
C ASN A 109 11.50 0.36 28.43
N ASP A 110 11.73 -0.76 29.09
CA ASP A 110 12.15 -2.02 28.47
C ASP A 110 10.98 -2.98 28.27
N ILE A 111 10.08 -2.63 27.35
CA ILE A 111 8.88 -3.44 27.04
C ILE A 111 9.20 -4.82 26.44
N LEU A 112 10.39 -4.96 25.85
CA LEU A 112 10.80 -6.17 25.16
C LEU A 112 11.75 -7.02 26.02
N MET A 113 12.02 -6.59 27.27
CA MET A 113 12.94 -7.26 28.20
C MET A 113 14.30 -7.59 27.54
N LEU A 114 14.86 -6.63 26.79
CA LEU A 114 16.11 -6.84 26.05
C LEU A 114 17.34 -6.88 26.95
N ARG A 115 17.23 -6.37 28.18
CA ARG A 115 18.34 -6.44 29.15
C ARG A 115 18.60 -7.90 29.52
N ARG A 116 19.89 -8.24 29.59
CA ARG A 116 20.32 -9.58 29.99
C ARG A 116 19.83 -9.85 31.41
N ASN A 117 19.02 -10.89 31.55
CA ASN A 117 18.60 -11.38 32.85
C ASN A 117 19.74 -12.22 33.46
N GLU A 118 20.00 -12.05 34.76
CA GLU A 118 20.98 -12.85 35.51
C GLU A 118 20.37 -14.16 36.03
N ASP A 119 19.05 -14.34 35.86
CA ASP A 119 18.33 -15.54 36.25
C ASP A 119 18.77 -16.78 35.45
N ARG A 120 18.71 -17.95 36.11
CA ARG A 120 19.01 -19.25 35.48
C ARG A 120 17.99 -19.64 34.41
N THR A 121 16.81 -19.04 34.40
CA THR A 121 15.70 -19.37 33.49
C THR A 121 14.95 -18.12 33.04
N TYR A 122 14.53 -18.08 31.77
CA TYR A 122 13.67 -17.02 31.22
C TYR A 122 12.19 -17.13 31.64
N TRP A 123 11.89 -17.92 32.67
CA TRP A 123 10.51 -18.14 33.11
C TRP A 123 9.97 -16.88 33.79
N ILE A 124 8.91 -16.29 33.22
CA ILE A 124 8.23 -15.13 33.81
C ILE A 124 7.17 -15.65 34.76
N GLU A 125 7.42 -15.54 36.06
CA GLU A 125 6.47 -15.91 37.10
C GLU A 125 5.26 -14.97 37.05
N ARG A 126 4.05 -15.54 36.89
CA ARG A 126 2.81 -14.77 36.80
C ARG A 126 2.13 -14.75 38.16
N SER A 127 1.87 -13.55 38.69
CA SER A 127 1.06 -13.36 39.89
C SER A 127 -0.12 -12.44 39.55
N PRO A 128 -1.38 -12.91 39.62
CA PRO A 128 -1.80 -14.25 40.05
C PRO A 128 -1.45 -15.36 39.03
N ALA A 129 -1.40 -16.60 39.52
CA ALA A 129 -1.08 -17.78 38.72
C ALA A 129 -2.17 -18.06 37.68
N GLY A 130 -1.87 -17.73 36.41
CA GLY A 130 -2.71 -18.09 35.26
C GLY A 130 -4.08 -17.39 35.19
N PRO A 131 -4.81 -17.56 34.08
CA PRO A 131 -6.19 -17.10 33.99
C PRO A 131 -7.06 -17.89 34.98
N ALA A 132 -8.05 -17.24 35.58
CA ALA A 132 -8.96 -17.85 36.55
C ALA A 132 -9.60 -19.14 35.98
N GLU A 133 -9.80 -20.13 36.85
CA GLU A 133 -10.50 -21.38 36.52
C GLU A 133 -11.84 -21.05 35.82
N GLY A 134 -12.05 -21.59 34.62
CA GLY A 134 -13.25 -21.30 33.81
C GLY A 134 -13.17 -20.09 32.86
N SER A 135 -12.00 -19.45 32.69
CA SER A 135 -11.80 -18.38 31.70
C SER A 135 -11.96 -18.86 30.25
N MET A 136 -11.58 -20.10 29.95
CA MET A 136 -11.71 -20.70 28.62
C MET A 136 -13.06 -21.42 28.47
N LYS A 137 -14.16 -20.66 28.36
CA LYS A 137 -15.52 -21.23 28.21
C LYS A 137 -15.78 -21.90 26.85
N ASN A 138 -15.07 -21.50 25.80
CA ASN A 138 -15.26 -22.02 24.43
C ASN A 138 -13.90 -22.32 23.80
N GLN A 139 -13.29 -23.46 24.17
CA GLN A 139 -11.98 -23.86 23.63
C GLN A 139 -12.09 -24.65 22.31
N PHE A 140 -13.31 -24.98 21.88
CA PHE A 140 -13.64 -25.64 20.62
C PHE A 140 -14.93 -25.05 20.04
#